data_AF-A0A529Q9F1-F1
#
_entry.id   AF-A0A529Q9F1-F1
#
_cell.length_a   1.000
_cell.length_b   1.000
_cell.length_c   1.000
_cell.angle_alpha   90.00
_cell.angle_beta   90.00
_cell.angle_gamma   90.00
#
_symmetry.space_group_name_H-M   'P 1'
#
loop_
_entity.id
_entity.type
_entity.pdbx_description
1 polymer ?
#
loop_
_entity_poly.entity_id
_entity_poly.type
_entity_poly.pdbx_seq_one_letter_code
_entity_poly.pdbx_strand_id
1 'polypeptide(L)'
;CHIAFTRPIFRESDWEAYEAVNRKFAETVVAEARNERPIVLVQDYHFALLPRMIRERLPEAIIITFWHIPWPNSEVFSICPWRERILDGLLGSSIVGFHTQFHANNFTESVDRFMESRIERADAAISYGGQVTLVHSYPISIEWPIELLKALPSVEECRARVRKRFRIPAGAKLCVGVERLD
;
A
#
# COMPACT_ATOMS: atom_id res chain seq x y z
N CYS A 1 9.72 -5.96 1.53
CA CYS A 1 8.77 -5.36 2.49
C CYS A 1 8.31 -6.35 3.56
N HIS A 2 7.91 -7.59 3.22
CA HIS A 2 7.42 -8.58 4.20
C HIS A 2 8.43 -9.21 5.18
N ILE A 3 9.67 -8.70 5.30
CA ILE A 3 10.75 -9.36 6.06
C ILE A 3 10.73 -10.89 5.83
N ALA A 4 10.54 -11.29 4.57
CA ALA A 4 10.42 -12.68 4.19
C ALA A 4 11.78 -13.37 4.34
N PHE A 5 11.79 -14.67 4.62
CA PHE A 5 13.01 -15.48 4.68
C PHE A 5 13.71 -15.63 3.32
N THR A 6 13.09 -15.15 2.23
CA THR A 6 13.66 -15.15 0.89
C THR A 6 14.41 -13.86 0.62
N ARG A 7 15.67 -13.99 0.20
CA ARG A 7 16.51 -12.84 -0.17
C ARG A 7 15.92 -12.15 -1.42
N PRO A 8 15.74 -10.81 -1.40
CA PRO A 8 15.29 -10.08 -2.58
C PRO A 8 16.33 -10.16 -3.69
N ILE A 9 15.86 -10.21 -4.93
CA ILE A 9 16.69 -10.16 -6.12
C ILE A 9 16.48 -8.77 -6.75
N PHE A 10 17.58 -8.05 -6.96
CA PHE A 10 17.54 -6.74 -7.60
C PHE A 10 18.11 -6.88 -9.02
N ARG A 11 17.28 -6.58 -10.03
CA ARG A 11 17.67 -6.52 -11.44
C ARG A 11 17.29 -5.17 -12.00
N GLU A 12 18.21 -4.54 -12.70
CA GLU A 12 17.99 -3.24 -13.33
C GLU A 12 16.85 -3.29 -14.35
N SER A 13 16.76 -4.37 -15.15
CA SER A 13 15.66 -4.58 -16.10
C SER A 13 14.28 -4.58 -15.44
N ASP A 14 14.17 -5.14 -14.23
CA ASP A 14 12.90 -5.20 -13.49
C ASP A 14 12.52 -3.80 -12.99
N TRP A 15 13.52 -3.00 -12.60
CA TRP A 15 13.33 -1.60 -12.21
C TRP A 15 12.93 -0.70 -13.38
N GLU A 16 13.58 -0.83 -14.54
CA GLU A 16 13.23 -0.08 -15.74
C GLU A 16 11.78 -0.37 -16.16
N ALA A 17 11.37 -1.64 -16.13
CA ALA A 17 9.98 -2.03 -16.39
C ALA A 17 9.03 -1.42 -15.35
N TYR A 18 9.39 -1.44 -14.08
CA TYR A 18 8.62 -0.83 -12.99
C TYR A 18 8.44 0.67 -13.19
N GLU A 19 9.49 1.39 -13.57
CA GLU A 19 9.43 2.82 -13.88
C GLU A 19 8.57 3.10 -15.12
N ALA A 20 8.72 2.31 -16.19
CA ALA A 20 7.92 2.45 -17.41
C ALA A 20 6.42 2.25 -17.16
N VAL A 21 6.05 1.28 -16.32
CA VAL A 21 4.65 1.06 -15.92
C VAL A 21 4.14 2.25 -15.12
N ASN A 22 4.88 2.71 -14.10
CA ASN A 22 4.48 3.88 -13.31
C ASN A 22 4.27 5.12 -14.19
N ARG A 23 5.16 5.34 -15.17
CA ARG A 23 5.08 6.46 -16.12
C ARG A 23 3.83 6.40 -16.99
N LYS A 24 3.50 5.22 -17.52
CA LYS A 24 2.29 4.99 -18.32
C LYS A 24 1.01 5.27 -17.51
N PHE A 25 0.97 4.83 -16.26
CA PHE A 25 -0.14 5.12 -15.37
C PHE A 25 -0.24 6.61 -15.05
N ALA A 26 0.89 7.29 -14.81
CA ALA A 26 0.92 8.73 -14.57
C ALA A 26 0.36 9.52 -15.77
N GLU A 27 0.75 9.16 -16.99
CA GLU A 27 0.24 9.76 -18.23
C GLU A 27 -1.28 9.58 -18.36
N THR A 28 -1.77 8.38 -18.05
CA THR A 28 -3.20 8.08 -18.12
C THR A 28 -3.99 8.88 -17.08
N VAL A 29 -3.51 8.95 -15.84
CA VAL A 29 -4.18 9.73 -14.78
C VAL A 29 -4.21 11.22 -15.12
N VAL A 30 -3.11 11.76 -15.66
CA VAL A 30 -3.05 13.17 -16.07
C VAL A 30 -4.01 13.45 -17.22
N ALA A 31 -4.12 12.55 -18.19
CA ALA A 31 -5.06 12.69 -19.31
C ALA A 31 -6.54 12.65 -18.88
N GLU A 32 -6.86 11.88 -17.84
CA GLU A 32 -8.22 11.75 -17.30
C GLU A 32 -8.59 12.85 -16.28
N ALA A 33 -7.64 13.70 -15.90
CA ALA A 33 -7.86 14.77 -14.92
C ALA A 33 -8.87 15.79 -15.46
N ARG A 34 -10.00 15.92 -14.76
CA ARG A 34 -11.12 16.79 -15.18
C ARG A 34 -10.99 18.24 -14.72
N ASN A 35 -10.04 18.53 -13.84
CA ASN A 35 -9.78 19.86 -13.30
C ASN A 35 -8.32 19.93 -12.83
N GLU A 36 -7.90 21.12 -12.40
CA GLU A 36 -6.52 21.39 -11.93
C GLU A 36 -6.22 20.77 -10.57
N ARG A 37 -7.26 20.44 -9.78
CA ARG A 37 -7.14 19.96 -8.40
C ARG A 37 -7.81 18.59 -8.19
N PRO A 38 -7.50 17.57 -9.00
CA PRO A 38 -8.18 16.28 -8.91
C PRO A 38 -7.77 15.56 -7.62
N ILE A 39 -8.67 14.73 -7.09
CA ILE A 39 -8.34 13.80 -6.01
C ILE A 39 -7.93 12.48 -6.65
N VAL A 40 -6.69 12.07 -6.42
CA VAL A 40 -6.12 10.84 -6.95
C VAL A 40 -5.80 9.92 -5.79
N LEU A 41 -6.33 8.70 -5.84
CA LEU A 41 -6.07 7.67 -4.84
C LEU A 41 -5.16 6.58 -5.45
N VAL A 42 -3.89 6.57 -5.05
CA VAL A 42 -2.87 5.60 -5.47
C VAL A 42 -2.86 4.43 -4.50
N GLN A 43 -2.89 3.21 -5.04
CA GLN A 43 -3.05 1.99 -4.26
C GLN A 43 -1.84 1.08 -4.38
N ASP A 44 -1.22 0.80 -3.24
CA ASP A 44 -0.26 -0.26 -3.01
C ASP A 44 1.13 -0.12 -3.67
N TYR A 45 2.01 -1.07 -3.37
CA TYR A 45 3.45 -1.01 -3.63
C TYR A 45 3.88 -0.97 -5.10
N HIS A 46 2.98 -1.34 -6.02
CA HIS A 46 3.26 -1.32 -7.46
C HIS A 46 3.42 0.10 -8.01
N PHE A 47 2.91 1.11 -7.29
CA PHE A 47 2.82 2.48 -7.75
C PHE A 47 3.58 3.47 -6.88
N ALA A 48 4.71 3.07 -6.30
CA ALA A 48 5.46 3.94 -5.41
C ALA A 48 6.03 5.20 -6.11
N LEU A 49 6.27 5.17 -7.43
CA LEU A 49 6.80 6.32 -8.19
C LEU A 49 5.70 7.23 -8.74
N LEU A 50 4.49 6.68 -8.89
CA LEU A 50 3.34 7.34 -9.49
C LEU A 50 3.00 8.70 -8.86
N PRO A 51 3.02 8.91 -7.52
CA PRO A 51 2.61 10.17 -6.92
C PRO A 51 3.49 11.34 -7.36
N ARG A 52 4.82 11.20 -7.35
CA ARG A 52 5.76 12.22 -7.85
C ARG A 52 5.52 12.54 -9.33
N MET A 53 5.39 11.51 -10.17
CA MET A 53 5.16 11.67 -11.61
C MET A 53 3.84 12.38 -11.95
N ILE A 54 2.81 12.21 -11.11
CA ILE A 54 1.54 12.94 -11.23
C ILE A 54 1.73 14.38 -10.74
N ARG A 55 2.33 14.57 -9.57
CA ARG A 55 2.56 15.88 -8.94
C ARG A 55 3.31 16.86 -9.84
N GLU A 56 4.31 16.38 -10.56
CA GLU A 56 5.10 17.21 -11.50
C GLU A 56 4.24 17.78 -12.64
N ARG A 57 3.18 17.08 -13.05
CA ARG A 57 2.28 17.49 -14.13
C ARG A 57 1.00 18.15 -13.63
N LEU A 58 0.57 17.81 -12.43
CA LEU A 58 -0.60 18.36 -11.74
C LEU A 58 -0.19 18.82 -10.33
N PRO A 59 0.46 20.00 -10.21
CA PRO A 59 1.02 20.47 -8.93
C PRO A 59 -0.02 20.65 -7.83
N GLU A 60 -1.27 20.96 -8.19
CA GLU A 60 -2.36 21.21 -7.25
C GLU A 60 -3.14 19.95 -6.86
N ALA A 61 -2.90 18.79 -7.51
CA ALA A 61 -3.65 17.55 -7.26
C ALA A 61 -3.62 17.12 -5.78
N ILE A 62 -4.71 16.59 -5.25
CA ILE A 62 -4.72 15.97 -3.93
C ILE A 62 -4.41 14.50 -4.13
N ILE A 63 -3.18 14.09 -3.85
CA ILE A 63 -2.71 12.72 -4.10
C ILE A 63 -2.65 11.98 -2.76
N ILE A 64 -3.42 10.92 -2.64
CA ILE A 64 -3.48 10.07 -1.46
C ILE A 64 -2.91 8.72 -1.87
N THR A 65 -1.82 8.29 -1.24
CA THR A 65 -1.24 6.97 -1.44
C THR A 65 -1.55 6.10 -0.24
N PHE A 66 -2.10 4.91 -0.46
CA PHE A 66 -2.32 3.95 0.61
C PHE A 66 -1.49 2.68 0.39
N TRP A 67 -0.67 2.33 1.38
CA TRP A 67 0.29 1.23 1.33
C TRP A 67 -0.24 0.02 2.11
N HIS A 68 -0.63 -1.05 1.40
CA HIS A 68 -1.37 -2.18 1.97
C HIS A 68 -0.47 -3.25 2.60
N ILE A 69 0.78 -3.33 2.16
CA ILE A 69 1.73 -4.28 2.75
C ILE A 69 2.47 -3.64 3.94
N PRO A 70 3.09 -4.42 4.84
CA PRO A 70 3.96 -3.88 5.88
C PRO A 70 5.08 -3.01 5.30
N TRP A 71 5.36 -1.88 5.96
CA TRP A 71 6.56 -1.09 5.68
C TRP A 71 7.71 -1.58 6.56
N PRO A 72 8.86 -1.99 5.97
CA PRO A 72 9.99 -2.51 6.72
C PRO A 72 10.68 -1.42 7.54
N ASN A 73 11.48 -1.79 8.54
CA ASN A 73 12.35 -0.82 9.21
C ASN A 73 13.43 -0.25 8.25
N SER A 74 14.05 0.86 8.64
CA SER A 74 15.01 1.57 7.78
C SER A 74 16.25 0.72 7.41
N GLU A 75 16.65 -0.22 8.27
CA GLU A 75 17.78 -1.12 8.02
C GLU A 75 17.47 -2.12 6.91
N VAL A 76 16.32 -2.80 6.98
CA VAL A 76 15.87 -3.72 5.94
C VAL A 76 15.58 -2.96 4.65
N PHE A 77 15.02 -1.75 4.73
CA PHE A 77 14.79 -0.93 3.55
C PHE A 77 16.09 -0.48 2.86
N SER A 78 17.17 -0.30 3.62
CA SER A 78 18.46 0.18 3.13
C SER A 78 19.09 -0.71 2.05
N ILE A 79 18.75 -2.00 2.03
CA ILE A 79 19.28 -2.97 1.06
C ILE A 79 18.76 -2.72 -0.37
N CYS A 80 17.65 -2.00 -0.52
CA CYS A 80 17.08 -1.67 -1.82
C CYS A 80 17.94 -0.61 -2.52
N PRO A 81 18.47 -0.88 -3.74
CA PRO A 81 19.30 0.08 -4.44
C PRO A 81 18.53 1.34 -4.89
N TRP A 82 17.22 1.23 -5.11
CA TRP A 82 16.36 2.33 -5.55
C TRP A 82 15.56 2.99 -4.41
N ARG A 83 15.99 2.81 -3.16
CA ARG A 83 15.31 3.30 -1.96
C ARG A 83 14.94 4.79 -2.03
N GLU A 84 15.87 5.65 -2.45
CA GLU A 84 15.66 7.10 -2.54
C GLU A 84 14.61 7.45 -3.60
N ARG A 85 14.63 6.76 -4.74
CA ARG A 85 13.64 6.94 -5.81
C ARG A 85 12.24 6.53 -5.35
N ILE A 86 12.13 5.45 -4.59
CA ILE A 86 10.87 4.99 -4.01
C ILE A 86 10.34 6.02 -2.98
N LEU A 87 11.21 6.50 -2.09
CA LEU A 87 10.82 7.50 -1.09
C LEU A 87 10.40 8.82 -1.74
N ASP A 88 11.19 9.34 -2.69
CA ASP A 88 10.83 10.53 -3.45
C ASP A 88 9.48 10.36 -4.18
N GLY A 89 9.29 9.21 -4.81
CA GLY A 89 8.02 8.83 -5.44
C GLY A 89 6.83 8.98 -4.51
N LEU A 90 6.93 8.40 -3.31
CA LEU A 90 5.88 8.43 -2.29
C LEU A 90 5.68 9.82 -1.69
N LEU A 91 6.75 10.61 -1.52
CA LEU A 91 6.72 12.00 -1.06
C LEU A 91 6.15 12.98 -2.10
N GLY A 92 5.76 12.51 -3.30
CA GLY A 92 4.88 13.28 -4.20
C GLY A 92 3.42 13.33 -3.73
N SER A 93 3.06 12.51 -2.73
CA SER A 93 1.71 12.44 -2.16
C SER A 93 1.43 13.62 -1.22
N SER A 94 0.18 14.04 -1.17
CA SER A 94 -0.33 14.91 -0.10
C SER A 94 -0.49 14.12 1.21
N ILE A 95 -0.91 12.86 1.10
CA ILE A 95 -1.07 11.94 2.24
C ILE A 95 -0.51 10.57 1.87
N VAL A 96 0.28 9.96 2.76
CA VAL A 96 0.66 8.55 2.71
C VAL A 96 0.03 7.83 3.91
N GLY A 97 -0.83 6.85 3.61
CA GLY A 97 -1.55 6.04 4.57
C GLY A 97 -0.96 4.64 4.72
N PHE A 98 -0.91 4.16 5.96
CA PHE A 98 -0.49 2.80 6.31
C PHE A 98 -1.53 2.11 7.19
N HIS A 99 -1.51 0.78 7.30
CA HIS A 99 -2.43 0.08 8.21
C HIS A 99 -2.19 0.34 9.70
N THR A 100 -0.94 0.54 10.11
CA THR A 100 -0.56 0.64 11.54
C THR A 100 0.34 1.83 11.77
N GLN A 101 0.30 2.40 12.98
CA GLN A 101 1.20 3.47 13.40
C GLN A 101 2.68 3.03 13.32
N PHE A 102 2.95 1.74 13.55
CA PHE A 102 4.29 1.18 13.44
C PHE A 102 4.87 1.33 12.03
N HIS A 103 4.10 1.01 10.98
CA HIS A 103 4.55 1.18 9.60
C HIS A 103 4.71 2.66 9.21
N ALA A 104 3.81 3.52 9.69
CA ALA A 104 3.93 4.97 9.50
C ALA A 104 5.22 5.51 10.12
N ASN A 105 5.57 5.07 11.34
CA ASN A 105 6.82 5.46 12.00
C ASN A 105 8.04 4.95 11.23
N ASN A 106 8.04 3.68 10.80
CA ASN A 106 9.15 3.12 10.02
C ASN A 106 9.36 3.86 8.68
N PHE A 107 8.27 4.29 8.02
CA PHE A 107 8.36 5.10 6.81
C PHE A 107 9.01 6.45 7.11
N THR A 108 8.52 7.16 8.13
CA THR A 108 9.09 8.44 8.57
C THR A 108 10.58 8.30 8.92
N GLU A 109 10.98 7.23 9.60
CA GLU A 109 12.40 6.94 9.90
C GLU A 109 13.22 6.62 8.65
N SER A 110 12.62 5.94 7.67
CA SER A 110 13.28 5.67 6.38
C SER A 110 13.53 6.97 5.62
N VAL A 111 12.55 7.88 5.63
CA VAL A 111 12.67 9.20 5.03
C VAL A 111 13.73 10.05 5.75
N ASP A 112 13.71 10.09 7.09
CA ASP A 112 14.70 10.81 7.92
C ASP A 112 16.13 10.38 7.60
N ARG A 113 16.31 9.06 7.41
CA ARG A 113 17.62 8.46 7.23
C ARG A 113 18.20 8.63 5.83
N PHE A 114 17.35 8.62 4.80
CA PHE A 114 17.80 8.55 3.40
C PHE A 114 17.51 9.81 2.59
N MET A 115 16.65 10.71 3.07
CA MET A 115 16.27 11.93 2.36
C MET A 115 16.56 13.15 3.21
N GLU A 116 17.11 14.20 2.60
CA GLU A 116 17.25 15.52 3.24
C GLU A 116 15.86 16.17 3.34
N SER A 117 15.17 15.88 4.44
CA SER A 117 13.79 16.29 4.69
C SER A 117 13.64 16.85 6.10
N ARG A 118 12.58 17.63 6.33
CA ARG A 118 12.22 18.13 7.65
C ARG A 118 11.00 17.37 8.15
N ILE A 119 11.14 16.72 9.31
CA ILE A 119 10.08 15.91 9.90
C ILE A 119 9.44 16.65 11.07
N GLU A 120 8.14 16.87 10.97
CA GLU A 120 7.31 17.54 11.97
C GLU A 120 6.42 16.48 12.62
N ARG A 121 6.97 15.79 13.63
CA ARG A 121 6.33 14.62 14.25
C ARG A 121 5.00 14.94 14.94
N ALA A 122 4.84 16.17 15.45
CA ALA A 122 3.60 16.61 16.10
C ALA A 122 2.41 16.62 15.12
N ASP A 123 2.68 17.00 13.87
CA ASP A 123 1.67 17.11 12.80
C ASP A 123 1.67 15.88 11.88
N ALA A 124 2.49 14.87 12.20
CA ALA A 124 2.76 13.71 11.36
C ALA A 124 3.09 14.10 9.90
N ALA A 125 3.89 15.17 9.74
CA ALA A 125 4.17 15.78 8.45
C ALA A 125 5.66 15.64 8.08
N ILE A 126 5.92 15.48 6.79
CA ILE A 126 7.24 15.46 6.18
C ILE A 126 7.30 16.57 5.14
N SER A 127 8.22 17.50 5.30
CA SER A 127 8.51 18.56 4.35
C SER A 127 9.72 18.18 3.50
N TYR A 128 9.53 18.03 2.20
CA TYR A 128 10.56 17.64 1.23
C TYR A 128 10.34 18.34 -0.11
N GLY A 129 11.40 18.95 -0.68
CA GLY A 129 11.32 19.62 -1.99
C GLY A 129 10.30 20.77 -2.04
N GLY A 130 10.04 21.45 -0.92
CA GLY A 130 9.03 22.51 -0.81
C GLY A 130 7.58 22.02 -0.71
N GLN A 131 7.38 20.71 -0.61
CA GLN A 131 6.05 20.08 -0.46
C GLN A 131 5.93 19.43 0.92
N VAL A 132 4.70 19.36 1.42
CA VAL A 132 4.37 18.70 2.68
C VAL A 132 3.55 17.45 2.40
N THR A 133 3.98 16.33 2.97
CA THR A 133 3.30 15.04 2.93
C THR A 133 2.88 14.65 4.35
N LEU A 134 1.59 14.38 4.57
CA LEU A 134 1.09 13.86 5.83
C LEU A 134 1.22 12.33 5.86
N VAL A 135 1.59 11.76 7.00
CA VAL A 135 1.82 10.32 7.17
C VAL A 135 0.95 9.81 8.31
N HIS A 136 -0.04 8.97 8.00
CA HIS A 136 -1.03 8.51 8.97
C HIS A 136 -1.30 7.01 8.90
N SER A 137 -1.80 6.47 10.00
CA SER A 137 -2.33 5.11 10.05
C SER A 137 -3.84 5.08 9.83
N TYR A 138 -4.30 4.38 8.80
CA TYR A 138 -5.70 4.04 8.58
C TYR A 138 -5.85 2.52 8.46
N PRO A 139 -6.35 1.82 9.50
CA PRO A 139 -6.59 0.40 9.42
C PRO A 139 -7.72 0.12 8.41
N ILE A 140 -7.45 -0.71 7.40
CA ILE A 140 -8.50 -1.11 6.45
C ILE A 140 -9.43 -2.09 7.14
N SER A 141 -10.70 -2.08 6.74
CA SER A 141 -11.70 -3.02 7.22
C SER A 141 -12.50 -3.56 6.03
N ILE A 142 -13.30 -4.57 6.32
CA ILE A 142 -14.33 -5.07 5.41
C ILE A 142 -15.60 -4.24 5.55
N GLU A 143 -16.40 -4.21 4.50
CA GLU A 143 -17.78 -3.76 4.59
C GLU A 143 -18.53 -4.59 5.63
N TRP A 144 -19.23 -3.93 6.55
CA TRP A 144 -20.08 -4.59 7.53
C TRP A 144 -21.35 -3.77 7.80
N PRO A 145 -22.55 -4.37 7.74
CA PRO A 145 -22.83 -5.78 7.44
C PRO A 145 -22.61 -6.14 5.96
N ILE A 146 -22.20 -7.38 5.67
CA ILE A 146 -21.97 -7.84 4.29
C ILE A 146 -23.31 -8.21 3.65
N GLU A 147 -23.81 -7.38 2.73
CA GLU A 147 -25.08 -7.60 2.04
C GLU A 147 -25.10 -8.92 1.24
N LEU A 148 -23.97 -9.30 0.62
CA LEU A 148 -23.86 -10.57 -0.12
C LEU A 148 -24.15 -11.81 0.74
N LEU A 149 -23.92 -11.76 2.06
CA LEU A 149 -24.22 -12.89 2.94
C LEU A 149 -25.72 -13.20 2.99
N LYS A 150 -26.60 -12.22 2.72
CA LYS A 150 -28.06 -12.42 2.73
C LYS A 150 -28.53 -13.36 1.62
N ALA A 151 -27.79 -13.44 0.52
CA ALA A 151 -28.09 -14.31 -0.62
C ALA A 151 -27.48 -15.71 -0.49
N LEU A 152 -26.66 -15.96 0.55
CA LEU A 152 -26.00 -17.25 0.75
C LEU A 152 -26.90 -18.23 1.54
N PRO A 153 -26.71 -19.56 1.34
CA PRO A 153 -27.36 -20.57 2.16
C PRO A 153 -27.04 -20.37 3.65
N SER A 154 -27.91 -20.87 4.53
CA SER A 154 -27.70 -20.72 5.98
C SER A 154 -26.38 -21.35 6.43
N VAL A 155 -25.87 -20.90 7.58
CA VAL A 155 -24.64 -21.44 8.17
C VAL A 155 -24.79 -22.95 8.42
N GLU A 156 -25.98 -23.40 8.83
CA GLU A 156 -26.33 -24.80 9.04
C GLU A 156 -26.23 -25.62 7.75
N GLU A 157 -26.80 -25.12 6.65
CA GLU A 157 -26.76 -25.78 5.34
C GLU A 157 -25.34 -25.87 4.80
N CYS A 158 -24.59 -24.76 4.88
CA CYS A 158 -23.18 -24.72 4.48
C CYS A 158 -22.34 -25.74 5.27
N ARG A 159 -22.54 -25.79 6.59
CA ARG A 159 -21.85 -26.74 7.49
C ARG A 159 -22.20 -28.19 7.14
N ALA A 160 -23.48 -28.50 6.90
CA ALA A 160 -23.92 -29.84 6.52
C ALA A 160 -23.32 -30.27 5.17
N ARG A 161 -23.27 -29.36 4.20
CA ARG A 161 -22.66 -29.62 2.87
C ARG A 161 -21.17 -29.96 2.98
N VAL A 162 -20.39 -29.18 3.73
CA VAL A 162 -18.95 -29.43 3.92
C VAL A 162 -18.73 -30.78 4.61
N ARG A 163 -19.44 -31.04 5.72
CA ARG A 163 -19.32 -32.31 6.45
C ARG A 163 -19.68 -33.51 5.59
N LYS A 164 -20.78 -33.43 4.82
CA LYS A 164 -21.20 -34.50 3.90
C LYS A 164 -20.16 -34.73 2.81
N ARG A 165 -19.64 -33.66 2.18
CA ARG A 165 -18.65 -33.75 1.10
C ARG A 165 -17.36 -34.42 1.54
N PHE A 166 -16.86 -34.10 2.73
CA PHE A 166 -15.60 -34.62 3.26
C PHE A 166 -15.78 -35.77 4.27
N ARG A 167 -17.00 -36.31 4.40
CA ARG A 167 -17.36 -37.43 5.30
C ARG A 167 -16.93 -37.19 6.77
N ILE A 168 -17.11 -35.96 7.24
CA ILE A 168 -16.65 -35.54 8.57
C ILE A 168 -17.73 -35.84 9.63
N PRO A 169 -17.43 -36.61 10.70
CA PRO A 169 -18.38 -36.93 11.76
C PRO A 169 -18.93 -35.69 12.46
N ALA A 170 -20.20 -35.73 12.92
CA ALA A 170 -20.85 -34.58 13.54
C ALA A 170 -20.11 -34.02 14.77
N GLY A 171 -19.48 -34.89 15.57
CA GLY A 171 -18.70 -34.51 16.75
C GLY A 171 -17.29 -33.99 16.48
N ALA A 172 -16.80 -34.04 15.24
CA ALA A 172 -15.45 -33.58 14.90
C ALA A 172 -15.38 -32.05 14.87
N LYS A 173 -14.33 -31.49 15.48
CA LYS A 173 -13.99 -30.06 15.41
C LYS A 173 -13.38 -29.76 14.05
N LEU A 174 -13.79 -28.64 13.45
CA LEU A 174 -13.27 -28.15 12.17
C LEU A 174 -12.43 -26.91 12.41
N CYS A 175 -11.18 -26.95 11.97
CA CYS A 175 -10.33 -25.77 11.87
C CYS A 175 -10.30 -25.36 10.39
N VAL A 176 -10.59 -24.09 10.09
CA VAL A 176 -10.62 -23.55 8.73
C VAL A 176 -9.66 -22.38 8.69
N GLY A 177 -8.67 -22.45 7.82
CA GLY A 177 -7.83 -21.33 7.41
C GLY A 177 -8.12 -21.02 5.95
N VAL A 178 -8.26 -19.75 5.60
CA VAL A 178 -8.41 -19.30 4.22
C VAL A 178 -7.32 -18.28 3.97
N GLU A 179 -6.26 -18.72 3.31
CA GLU A 179 -5.07 -17.92 3.07
C GLU A 179 -4.60 -18.11 1.63
N ARG A 180 -3.90 -17.11 1.11
CA ARG A 180 -3.10 -17.29 -0.11
C ARG A 180 -1.91 -18.18 0.24
N LEU A 181 -1.47 -19.01 -0.70
CA LEU A 181 -0.16 -19.65 -0.60
C LEU A 181 0.89 -18.60 -0.94
N ASP A 182 1.44 -17.95 0.08
CA ASP A 182 2.49 -16.92 0.02
C ASP A 182 3.68 -17.34 0.90
#